data_AF-A0A8C3DQJ7-F1
#
_entry.id   AF-A0A8C3DQJ7-F1
#
_cell.length_a   1.000
_cell.length_b   1.000
_cell.length_c   1.000
_cell.angle_alpha   90.00
_cell.angle_beta   90.00
_cell.angle_gamma   90.00
#
_symmetry.space_group_name_H-M   'P 1'
#
loop_
_entity.id
_entity.type
_entity.pdbx_description
1 polymer ?
#
loop_
_entity_poly.entity_id
_entity_poly.type
_entity_poly.pdbx_seq_one_letter_code
_entity_poly.pdbx_strand_id
1 'polypeptide(L)' 'ITSGDFKPVPQILMELPASERQKLCDEAMAVIKNLRWTDAAQLIALVMANPALKEMVVGVLTNYLSRELKAQVKYGE' A
#
# COMPACT_ATOMS: atom_id res chain seq x y z
N ILE A 1 19.60 17.89 7.03
CA ILE A 1 18.69 16.81 6.58
C ILE A 1 18.47 17.05 5.09
N THR A 2 19.12 16.26 4.26
CA THR A 2 18.96 16.33 2.81
C THR A 2 17.63 15.67 2.47
N SER A 3 16.74 16.40 1.80
CA SER A 3 15.45 15.91 1.28
C SER A 3 15.57 14.78 0.24
N GLY A 4 16.76 14.17 0.08
CA GLY A 4 17.07 13.11 -0.87
C GLY A 4 16.92 11.67 -0.33
N ASP A 5 16.80 11.48 0.99
CA ASP A 5 16.61 10.15 1.58
C ASP A 5 15.12 9.72 1.63
N PHE A 6 14.20 10.68 1.48
CA PHE A 6 12.77 10.39 1.49
C PHE A 6 12.29 10.03 0.08
N LYS A 7 11.92 8.77 -0.11
CA LYS A 7 11.22 8.30 -1.30
C LYS A 7 9.72 8.21 -1.03
N PRO A 8 8.87 8.92 -1.79
CA PRO A 8 7.43 8.82 -1.63
C PRO A 8 6.95 7.42 -2.07
N VAL A 9 5.91 6.90 -1.41
CA VAL A 9 5.37 5.56 -1.69
C VAL A 9 5.07 5.33 -3.18
N PRO A 10 4.44 6.25 -3.92
CA PRO A 10 4.21 6.07 -5.37
C PRO A 10 5.49 5.84 -6.17
N GLN A 11 6.59 6.51 -5.82
CA GLN A 11 7.88 6.33 -6.51
C GLN A 11 8.47 4.95 -6.20
N ILE A 12 8.41 4.51 -4.94
CA ILE A 12 8.87 3.17 -4.56
C ILE A 12 8.10 2.10 -5.34
N LEU A 13 6.77 2.23 -5.44
CA LEU A 13 5.93 1.28 -6.17
C LEU A 13 6.25 1.22 -7.67
N MET A 14 6.70 2.33 -8.28
CA MET A 14 7.13 2.37 -9.68
C MET A 14 8.50 1.71 -9.89
N GLU A 15 9.38 1.77 -8.90
CA GLU A 15 10.73 1.16 -8.93
C GLU A 15 10.71 -0.34 -8.56
N LEU A 16 9.59 -0.87 -8.04
CA LEU A 16 9.48 -2.26 -7.65
C LEU A 16 9.58 -3.22 -8.86
N PRO A 17 10.34 -4.32 -8.75
CA PRO A 17 10.33 -5.37 -9.76
C PRO A 17 8.96 -6.04 -9.84
N ALA A 18 8.63 -6.61 -11.01
CA ALA A 18 7.30 -7.16 -11.27
C ALA A 18 6.87 -8.26 -10.28
N SER A 19 7.81 -9.09 -9.81
CA SER A 19 7.56 -10.14 -8.81
C SER A 19 7.09 -9.57 -7.47
N GLU A 20 7.75 -8.52 -7.02
CA GLU A 20 7.47 -7.83 -5.77
C GLU A 20 6.16 -7.05 -5.83
N ARG A 21 5.90 -6.40 -6.96
CA ARG A 21 4.62 -5.74 -7.22
C ARG A 21 3.46 -6.72 -7.19
N GLN A 22 3.63 -7.93 -7.77
CA GLN A 22 2.59 -8.97 -7.73
C GLN A 22 2.33 -9.43 -6.30
N LYS A 23 3.38 -9.71 -5.51
CA LYS A 23 3.26 -10.10 -4.11
C LYS A 23 2.50 -9.06 -3.29
N LEU A 24 2.84 -7.78 -3.44
CA LEU A 24 2.13 -6.69 -2.77
C LEU A 24 0.65 -6.62 -3.21
N CYS A 25 0.36 -6.78 -4.50
CA CYS A 25 -1.01 -6.85 -4.99
C CYS A 25 -1.77 -8.04 -4.38
N ASP A 26 -1.16 -9.22 -4.29
CA ASP A 26 -1.79 -10.42 -3.72
C ASP A 26 -2.09 -10.25 -2.22
N GLU A 27 -1.15 -9.66 -1.46
CA GLU A 27 -1.33 -9.34 -0.04
C GLU A 27 -2.45 -8.32 0.17
N ALA A 28 -2.49 -7.25 -0.63
CA ALA A 28 -3.57 -6.26 -0.57
C ALA A 28 -4.92 -6.88 -0.96
N MET A 29 -4.95 -7.70 -2.01
CA MET A 29 -6.14 -8.43 -2.46
C MET A 29 -6.68 -9.34 -1.35
N ALA A 30 -5.80 -9.99 -0.60
CA ALA A 30 -6.19 -10.87 0.51
C ALA A 30 -6.94 -10.15 1.63
N VAL A 31 -6.69 -8.85 1.83
CA VAL A 31 -7.41 -8.00 2.78
C VAL A 31 -8.79 -7.61 2.26
N ILE A 32 -8.89 -7.26 0.98
CA ILE A 32 -10.12 -6.75 0.37
C ILE A 32 -11.00 -7.83 -0.29
N LYS A 33 -10.53 -9.09 -0.39
CA LYS A 33 -11.25 -10.18 -1.07
C LYS A 33 -12.63 -10.49 -0.46
N ASN A 34 -12.80 -10.19 0.82
CA ASN A 34 -14.05 -10.43 1.54
C ASN A 34 -15.06 -9.30 1.34
N LEU A 35 -14.67 -8.22 0.67
CA LEU A 35 -15.54 -7.09 0.35
C LEU A 35 -16.25 -7.35 -0.98
N ARG A 36 -17.53 -6.97 -1.03
CA ARG A 36 -18.28 -6.95 -2.28
C ARG A 36 -17.93 -5.66 -3.03
N TRP A 37 -17.10 -5.77 -4.06
CA TRP A 37 -16.83 -4.70 -5.00
C TRP A 37 -16.91 -5.23 -6.44
N THR A 38 -17.42 -4.41 -7.36
CA THR A 38 -17.59 -4.76 -8.78
C THR A 38 -16.47 -4.23 -9.68
N ASP A 39 -15.81 -3.15 -9.27
CA ASP A 39 -14.80 -2.48 -10.08
C ASP A 39 -13.83 -1.67 -9.20
N ALA A 40 -12.76 -1.19 -9.83
CA ALA A 40 -11.70 -0.45 -9.15
C ALA A 40 -12.19 0.88 -8.54
N ALA A 41 -13.12 1.59 -9.19
CA ALA A 41 -13.62 2.85 -8.68
C ALA A 41 -14.47 2.63 -7.41
N GLN A 42 -15.32 1.60 -7.42
CA GLN A 42 -16.08 1.23 -6.21
C GLN A 42 -15.17 0.76 -5.08
N LEU A 43 -14.13 -0.03 -5.38
CA LEU A 43 -13.14 -0.45 -4.39
C LEU A 43 -12.42 0.75 -3.77
N ILE A 44 -11.95 1.70 -4.60
CA ILE A 44 -11.31 2.93 -4.11
C ILE A 44 -12.26 3.71 -3.21
N ALA A 45 -13.53 3.86 -3.62
CA ALA A 45 -14.53 4.54 -2.80
C ALA A 45 -14.75 3.84 -1.45
N LEU A 46 -14.83 2.51 -1.42
CA LEU A 46 -15.00 1.71 -0.20
C LEU A 46 -13.82 1.86 0.77
N VAL A 47 -12.59 1.78 0.25
CA VAL A 47 -11.39 1.97 1.06
C VAL A 47 -11.30 3.39 1.60
N MET A 48 -11.63 4.40 0.78
CA MET A 48 -11.58 5.80 1.20
C MET A 48 -12.68 6.18 2.19
N ALA A 49 -13.87 5.56 2.09
CA ALA A 49 -15.01 5.83 2.96
C ALA A 49 -14.95 5.08 4.30
N ASN A 50 -14.12 4.03 4.41
CA ASN A 50 -14.02 3.23 5.62
C ASN A 50 -12.62 3.36 6.25
N PRO A 51 -12.47 4.06 7.39
CA PRO A 51 -11.18 4.28 8.01
C PRO A 51 -10.48 2.98 8.44
N ALA A 52 -11.23 1.96 8.89
CA ALA A 52 -10.64 0.67 9.25
C ALA A 52 -10.09 -0.07 8.02
N LEU A 53 -10.79 -0.01 6.88
CA LEU A 53 -10.27 -0.56 5.61
C LEU A 53 -9.06 0.22 5.12
N LYS A 54 -9.09 1.55 5.22
CA LYS A 54 -7.95 2.40 4.90
C LYS A 54 -6.73 2.03 5.74
N GLU A 55 -6.90 1.86 7.05
CA GLU A 55 -5.83 1.44 7.95
C GLU A 55 -5.31 0.05 7.63
N MET A 56 -6.18 -0.91 7.28
CA MET A 56 -5.72 -2.24 6.85
C MET A 56 -4.87 -2.18 5.58
N VAL A 57 -5.29 -1.42 4.57
CA VAL A 57 -4.54 -1.25 3.31
C VAL A 57 -3.20 -0.53 3.57
N VAL A 58 -3.21 0.51 4.40
CA VAL A 58 -1.98 1.19 4.84
C VAL A 58 -1.08 0.23 5.61
N GLY A 59 -1.63 -0.62 6.48
CA GLY A 59 -0.90 -1.63 7.23
C GLY A 59 -0.19 -2.65 6.34
N VAL A 60 -0.84 -3.12 5.26
CA VAL A 60 -0.19 -3.97 4.25
C VAL A 60 0.98 -3.24 3.60
N LEU A 61 0.78 -2.00 3.16
CA LEU A 61 1.84 -1.20 2.55
C LEU A 61 3.01 -0.98 3.51
N THR A 62 2.74 -0.56 4.75
CA THR A 62 3.78 -0.36 5.77
C THR A 62 4.53 -1.65 6.06
N ASN A 63 3.82 -2.76 6.24
CA ASN A 63 4.41 -4.05 6.53
C ASN A 63 5.32 -4.53 5.38
N TYR A 64 4.85 -4.41 4.14
CA TYR A 64 5.61 -4.75 2.95
C TYR A 64 6.88 -3.88 2.83
N LEU A 65 6.74 -2.56 2.93
CA LEU A 65 7.88 -1.62 2.83
C LEU A 65 8.91 -1.86 3.95
N SER A 66 8.47 -2.14 5.17
CA SER A 66 9.38 -2.37 6.29
C SER A 66 9.99 -3.78 6.31
N ARG A 67 9.29 -4.82 5.85
CA ARG A 67 9.82 -6.19 5.83
C ARG A 67 10.68 -6.47 4.61
N GLU A 68 10.16 -6.16 3.42
CA GLU A 68 10.77 -6.56 2.14
C GLU A 68 11.82 -5.54 1.72
N LEU A 69 11.52 -4.25 1.85
CA LEU A 69 12.46 -3.18 1.46
C LEU A 69 13.31 -2.67 2.63
N LYS A 70 13.09 -3.17 3.86
CA LYS A 70 13.75 -2.69 5.10
C LYS A 70 13.67 -1.17 5.26
N ALA A 71 12.62 -0.56 4.71
CA ALA A 71 12.45 0.88 4.71
C ALA A 71 11.82 1.34 6.03
N GLN A 72 12.28 2.50 6.53
CA GLN A 72 11.63 3.19 7.63
C GLN A 72 10.47 4.03 7.08
N VAL A 73 9.23 3.67 7.42
CA VAL A 73 8.04 4.41 7.00
C VAL A 73 7.81 5.59 7.94
N LYS A 74 7.63 6.79 7.38
CA LYS A 74 7.26 8.01 8.09
C LYS A 74 5.99 8.59 7.48
N TYR A 75 5.06 9.01 8.33
CA TYR A 75 3.86 9.74 7.92
C TYR A 75 4.17 11.25 7.95
N GLY A 76 3.59 12.01 7.03
CA GLY A 76 3.67 13.47 7.08
C GLY A 76 2.88 14.00 8.29
N GLU A 77 3.48 14.94 9.01
CA GLU A 77 2.80 15.74 10.05
C GLU A 77 1.83 16.76 9.43
#